data_AF-A0A3R8XLQ4-F1
#
_entry.id   AF-A0A3R8XLQ4-F1
#
_cell.length_a   1.000
_cell.length_b   1.000
_cell.length_c   1.000
_cell.angle_alpha   90.00
_cell.angle_beta   90.00
_cell.angle_gamma   90.00
#
_symmetry.space_group_name_H-M   'P 1'
#
loop_
_entity.id
_entity.type
_entity.pdbx_description
1 polymer ?
#
loop_
_entity_poly.entity_id
_entity_poly.type
_entity_poly.pdbx_seq_one_letter_code
_entity_poly.pdbx_strand_id
1 'polypeptide(L)'
;MFYAKSTGGFYDPEIHGNNMPADVVEITVEQHAALLEGQSHGMRITCGEDGYPLLAELPPIPVTAAGLCAQIDTAADTARRAVAGDPLRAVEYEKSAAEAQAFKDAGYPAGAVPRTVAAWAIEGRTAQQAADSILVEAAAYNEALYQIREARLQAKAMVRAAMDAGQVERAQDIAAETIAAIEAAVAGIGNAGA
;
A
#
# COMPACT_ATOMS: atom_id res chain seq x y z
N MET A 1 -38.29 21.40 14.05
CA MET A 1 -37.32 20.34 13.73
C MET A 1 -37.12 19.52 14.99
N PHE A 2 -36.93 18.21 14.88
CA PHE A 2 -36.76 17.33 16.03
C PHE A 2 -35.55 16.41 15.82
N TYR A 3 -35.00 15.89 16.91
CA TYR A 3 -33.96 14.87 16.91
C TYR A 3 -34.37 13.72 17.82
N ALA A 4 -34.13 12.48 17.40
CA ALA A 4 -34.38 11.32 18.23
C ALA A 4 -33.07 10.62 18.59
N LYS A 5 -32.85 10.38 19.88
CA LYS A 5 -31.68 9.66 20.39
C LYS A 5 -31.67 8.20 19.93
N SER A 6 -32.85 7.57 19.89
CA SER A 6 -33.04 6.16 19.56
C SER A 6 -32.61 5.81 18.13
N THR A 7 -32.78 6.72 17.18
CA THR A 7 -32.42 6.52 15.77
C THR A 7 -31.20 7.33 15.36
N GLY A 8 -30.77 8.29 16.18
CA GLY A 8 -29.71 9.23 15.84
C GLY A 8 -30.06 10.14 14.66
N GLY A 9 -31.35 10.30 14.35
CA GLY A 9 -31.84 10.98 13.16
C GLY A 9 -32.61 12.28 13.45
N PHE A 10 -32.71 13.12 12.41
CA PHE A 10 -33.55 14.33 12.42
C PHE A 10 -34.94 14.04 11.87
N TYR A 11 -35.95 14.69 12.45
CA TYR A 11 -37.36 14.53 12.12
C TYR A 11 -38.02 15.88 11.91
N ASP A 12 -38.67 16.04 10.77
CA ASP A 12 -39.52 17.19 10.47
C ASP A 12 -40.99 16.80 10.62
N PRO A 13 -41.81 17.53 11.40
CA PRO A 13 -43.23 17.21 11.58
C PRO A 13 -44.05 17.31 10.28
N GLU A 14 -43.66 18.14 9.31
CA GLU A 14 -44.33 18.24 8.01
C GLU A 14 -44.07 17.00 7.13
N ILE A 15 -42.89 16.39 7.29
CA ILE A 15 -42.49 15.18 6.55
C ILE A 15 -42.91 13.90 7.27
N HIS A 16 -42.77 13.85 8.59
CA HIS A 16 -42.88 12.63 9.39
C HIS A 16 -44.21 12.52 10.15
N GLY A 17 -44.92 13.62 10.39
CA GLY A 17 -46.21 13.62 11.10
C GLY A 17 -46.17 12.81 12.40
N ASN A 18 -47.06 11.82 12.53
CA ASN A 18 -47.15 10.95 13.71
C ASN A 18 -46.12 9.81 13.75
N ASN A 19 -45.26 9.65 12.73
CA ASN A 19 -44.25 8.59 12.67
C ASN A 19 -42.92 8.97 13.35
N MET A 20 -42.94 9.94 14.25
CA MET A 20 -41.76 10.35 15.02
C MET A 20 -41.57 9.44 16.25
N PRO A 21 -40.32 9.08 16.62
CA PRO A 21 -40.05 8.33 17.85
C PRO A 21 -40.59 9.02 19.11
N ALA A 22 -40.89 8.25 20.15
CA ALA A 22 -41.40 8.81 21.41
C ALA A 22 -40.36 9.65 22.16
N ASP A 23 -39.07 9.50 21.84
CA ASP A 23 -37.94 10.19 22.45
C ASP A 23 -37.46 11.40 21.64
N VAL A 24 -38.30 11.95 20.76
CA VAL A 24 -37.96 13.17 20.03
C VAL A 24 -37.82 14.37 20.96
N VAL A 25 -36.74 15.12 20.77
CA VAL A 25 -36.52 16.44 21.38
C VAL A 25 -36.57 17.51 20.30
N GLU A 26 -37.20 18.64 20.62
CA GLU A 26 -37.29 19.78 19.69
C GLU A 26 -35.94 20.49 19.60
N ILE A 27 -35.48 20.76 18.38
CA ILE A 27 -34.28 21.54 18.08
C ILE A 27 -34.63 22.70 17.16
N THR A 28 -33.88 23.79 17.26
CA THR A 28 -34.07 24.93 16.35
C THR A 28 -33.49 24.64 14.97
N VAL A 29 -33.93 25.40 13.97
CA VAL A 29 -33.40 25.28 12.60
C VAL A 29 -31.91 25.66 12.55
N GLU A 30 -31.50 26.63 13.37
CA GLU A 30 -30.11 27.07 13.50
C GLU A 30 -29.25 25.98 14.15
N GLN A 31 -29.75 25.30 15.19
CA GLN A 31 -29.08 24.15 15.79
C GLN A 31 -28.90 23.02 14.78
N HIS A 32 -29.95 22.68 14.03
CA HIS A 32 -29.88 21.69 12.96
C HIS A 32 -28.85 22.07 11.88
N ALA A 33 -28.84 23.33 11.44
CA ALA A 33 -27.87 23.82 10.45
C ALA A 33 -26.43 23.74 10.98
N ALA A 34 -26.18 24.15 12.23
CA ALA A 34 -24.86 24.07 12.86
C ALA A 34 -24.36 22.61 13.00
N LEU A 35 -25.24 21.66 13.28
CA LEU A 35 -24.91 20.22 13.35
C LEU A 35 -24.50 19.68 11.96
N LEU A 36 -25.23 20.04 10.90
CA LEU A 36 -24.89 19.63 9.54
C LEU A 36 -23.60 20.30 9.05
N GLU A 37 -23.36 21.54 9.42
CA GLU A 37 -22.10 22.23 9.17
C GLU A 37 -20.94 21.53 9.91
N GLY A 38 -21.08 21.22 11.20
CA GLY A 38 -20.06 20.46 11.92
C GLY A 38 -19.78 19.08 11.32
N GLN A 39 -20.83 18.40 10.85
CA GLN A 39 -20.71 17.12 10.15
C GLN A 39 -19.93 17.25 8.83
N SER A 40 -20.15 18.31 8.06
CA SER A 40 -19.39 18.56 6.82
C SER A 40 -17.91 18.88 7.09
N HIS A 41 -17.60 19.35 8.30
CA HIS A 41 -16.23 19.53 8.81
C HIS A 41 -15.62 18.27 9.46
N GLY A 42 -16.25 17.09 9.31
CA GLY A 42 -15.71 15.80 9.75
C GLY A 42 -16.02 15.43 11.20
N MET A 43 -16.85 16.21 11.90
CA MET A 43 -17.38 15.82 13.21
C MET A 43 -18.52 14.80 13.05
N ARG A 44 -18.79 14.04 14.11
CA ARG A 44 -19.94 13.14 14.18
C ARG A 44 -21.03 13.77 15.03
N ILE A 45 -22.25 13.77 14.52
CA ILE A 45 -23.44 14.08 15.33
C ILE A 45 -23.72 12.87 16.22
N THR A 46 -23.71 13.08 17.53
CA THR A 46 -24.05 12.08 18.55
C THR A 46 -25.11 12.66 19.49
N CYS A 47 -25.63 11.85 20.42
CA CYS A 47 -26.60 12.28 21.42
C CYS A 47 -25.93 12.56 22.78
N GLY A 48 -26.38 13.61 23.45
CA GLY A 48 -26.04 13.90 24.83
C GLY A 48 -26.81 13.03 25.84
N GLU A 49 -26.46 13.16 27.11
CA GLU A 49 -27.20 12.53 28.21
C GLU A 49 -28.63 13.07 28.33
N ASP A 50 -28.83 14.34 27.96
CA ASP A 50 -30.11 15.06 27.92
C ASP A 50 -30.98 14.72 26.69
N GLY A 51 -30.48 13.91 25.76
CA GLY A 51 -31.19 13.53 24.53
C GLY A 51 -31.01 14.49 23.36
N TYR A 52 -30.30 15.61 23.55
CA TYR A 52 -30.04 16.57 22.49
C TYR A 52 -28.87 16.16 21.59
N PRO A 53 -28.90 16.50 20.29
CA PRO A 53 -27.79 16.23 19.40
C PRO A 53 -26.61 17.17 19.72
N LEU A 54 -25.39 16.62 19.68
CA LEU A 54 -24.15 17.35 19.85
C LEU A 54 -23.11 16.91 18.83
N LEU A 55 -22.21 17.82 18.49
CA LEU A 55 -21.05 17.51 17.67
C LEU A 55 -19.95 16.94 18.56
N ALA A 56 -19.51 15.73 18.23
CA ALA A 56 -18.34 15.13 18.83
C ALA A 56 -17.27 14.94 17.76
N GLU A 57 -16.01 15.14 18.13
CA GLU A 57 -14.90 14.72 17.29
C GLU A 57 -14.95 13.21 17.08
N LEU A 58 -14.59 12.77 15.87
CA LEU A 58 -14.44 11.35 15.61
C LEU A 58 -13.28 10.82 16.46
N PRO A 59 -13.45 9.73 17.23
CA PRO A 59 -12.35 9.19 18.00
C PRO A 59 -11.19 8.82 17.05
N PRO A 60 -9.93 9.07 17.44
CA PRO A 60 -8.80 8.72 16.60
C PRO A 60 -8.77 7.21 16.35
N ILE A 61 -8.53 6.82 15.10
CA ILE A 61 -8.35 5.41 14.75
C ILE A 61 -7.10 4.91 15.48
N PRO A 62 -7.19 3.84 16.29
CA PRO A 62 -6.04 3.36 17.04
C PRO A 62 -4.97 2.85 16.07
N VAL A 63 -3.73 3.33 16.26
CA VAL A 63 -2.57 2.80 15.54
C VAL A 63 -2.31 1.39 16.07
N THR A 64 -2.23 0.42 15.16
CA THR A 64 -1.97 -0.98 15.50
C THR A 64 -0.75 -1.49 14.76
N ALA A 65 -0.02 -2.43 15.37
CA ALA A 65 1.08 -3.13 14.71
C ALA A 65 0.62 -3.76 13.37
N ALA A 66 -0.59 -4.32 13.36
CA ALA A 66 -1.19 -4.91 12.16
C ALA A 66 -1.42 -3.87 11.05
N GLY A 67 -1.97 -2.70 11.40
CA GLY A 67 -2.19 -1.61 10.44
C GLY A 67 -0.88 -1.10 9.84
N LEU A 68 0.14 -0.88 10.65
CA LEU A 68 1.47 -0.45 10.18
C LEU A 68 2.14 -1.54 9.32
N CYS A 69 2.05 -2.81 9.73
CA CYS A 69 2.56 -3.93 8.92
C CYS A 69 1.86 -4.03 7.56
N ALA A 70 0.55 -3.78 7.50
CA ALA A 70 -0.22 -3.81 6.25
C ALA A 70 0.18 -2.67 5.30
N GLN A 71 0.49 -1.48 5.84
CA GLN A 71 1.03 -0.37 5.04
C GLN A 71 2.39 -0.74 4.43
N ILE A 72 3.29 -1.32 5.22
CA ILE A 72 4.60 -1.80 4.76
C ILE A 72 4.45 -2.90 3.68
N ASP A 73 3.54 -3.87 3.88
CA ASP A 73 3.28 -4.91 2.89
C ASP A 73 2.73 -4.31 1.57
N THR A 74 1.82 -3.33 1.66
CA THR A 74 1.24 -2.63 0.49
C THR A 74 2.31 -1.89 -0.30
N ALA A 75 3.19 -1.15 0.38
CA ALA A 75 4.30 -0.45 -0.27
C ALA A 75 5.26 -1.45 -0.95
N ALA A 76 5.61 -2.53 -0.27
CA ALA A 76 6.47 -3.57 -0.82
C ALA A 76 5.84 -4.31 -2.02
N ASP A 77 4.52 -4.51 -2.04
CA ASP A 77 3.80 -5.10 -3.17
C ASP A 77 3.80 -4.16 -4.39
N THR A 78 3.60 -2.86 -4.16
CA THR A 78 3.67 -1.85 -5.22
C THR A 78 5.08 -1.74 -5.79
N ALA A 79 6.09 -1.70 -4.93
CA ALA A 79 7.50 -1.75 -5.30
C ALA A 79 7.83 -3.01 -6.14
N ARG A 80 7.39 -4.19 -5.69
CA ARG A 80 7.58 -5.43 -6.45
C ARG A 80 6.93 -5.40 -7.82
N ARG A 81 5.70 -4.86 -7.95
CA ARG A 81 5.05 -4.70 -9.26
C ARG A 81 5.81 -3.76 -10.17
N ALA A 82 6.38 -2.68 -9.64
CA ALA A 82 7.16 -1.73 -10.44
C ALA A 82 8.52 -2.31 -10.88
N VAL A 83 9.17 -3.15 -10.06
CA VAL A 83 10.41 -3.87 -10.44
C VAL A 83 10.12 -5.03 -11.41
N ALA A 84 9.17 -5.90 -11.06
CA ALA A 84 8.82 -7.10 -11.83
C ALA A 84 8.13 -6.78 -13.16
N GLY A 85 7.34 -5.70 -13.19
CA GLY A 85 6.44 -5.41 -14.30
C GLY A 85 5.39 -6.51 -14.48
N ASP A 86 5.10 -6.82 -15.74
CA ASP A 86 4.15 -7.86 -16.12
C ASP A 86 4.61 -9.27 -15.66
N PRO A 87 3.74 -10.09 -15.03
CA PRO A 87 4.11 -11.42 -14.56
C PRO A 87 4.63 -12.38 -15.64
N LEU A 88 4.11 -12.31 -16.87
CA LEU A 88 4.57 -13.18 -17.96
C LEU A 88 5.96 -12.75 -18.43
N ARG A 89 6.23 -11.45 -18.47
CA ARG A 89 7.57 -10.92 -18.75
C ARG A 89 8.60 -11.34 -17.70
N ALA A 90 8.22 -11.36 -16.42
CA ALA A 90 9.09 -11.86 -15.35
C ALA A 90 9.47 -13.34 -15.56
N VAL A 91 8.51 -14.18 -15.98
CA VAL A 91 8.77 -15.60 -16.32
C VAL A 91 9.69 -15.74 -17.53
N GLU A 92 9.52 -14.89 -18.55
CA GLU A 92 10.40 -14.88 -19.72
C GLU A 92 11.84 -14.48 -19.35
N TYR A 93 12.01 -13.48 -18.49
CA TYR A 93 13.33 -13.06 -18.00
C TYR A 93 13.99 -14.14 -17.16
N GLU A 94 13.26 -14.81 -16.27
CA GLU A 94 13.79 -15.92 -15.48
C GLU A 94 14.28 -17.06 -16.40
N LYS A 95 13.50 -17.41 -17.41
CA LYS A 95 13.89 -18.42 -18.41
C LYS A 95 15.12 -18.00 -19.21
N SER A 96 15.19 -16.73 -19.62
CA SER A 96 16.33 -16.18 -20.35
C SER A 96 17.60 -16.17 -19.51
N ALA A 97 17.51 -15.81 -18.24
CA ALA A 97 18.63 -15.86 -17.30
C ALA A 97 19.12 -17.29 -17.08
N ALA A 98 18.21 -18.26 -16.90
CA ALA A 98 18.58 -19.67 -16.74
C ALA A 98 19.29 -20.23 -18.00
N GLU A 99 18.78 -19.92 -19.20
CA GLU A 99 19.40 -20.33 -20.47
C GLU A 99 20.77 -19.66 -20.68
N ALA A 100 20.90 -18.36 -20.35
CA ALA A 100 22.17 -17.64 -20.41
C ALA A 100 23.21 -18.21 -19.44
N GLN A 101 22.80 -18.57 -18.21
CA GLN A 101 23.67 -19.18 -17.23
C GLN A 101 24.16 -20.56 -17.71
N ALA A 102 23.27 -21.40 -18.22
CA ALA A 102 23.65 -22.70 -18.77
C ALA A 102 24.60 -22.58 -19.98
N PHE A 103 24.38 -21.58 -20.84
CA PHE A 103 25.27 -21.30 -21.96
C PHE A 103 26.67 -20.86 -21.51
N LYS A 104 26.73 -20.03 -20.47
CA LYS A 104 27.98 -19.60 -19.82
C LYS A 104 28.71 -20.78 -19.17
N ASP A 105 28.01 -21.60 -18.41
CA ASP A 105 28.58 -22.78 -17.75
C ASP A 105 29.12 -23.82 -18.74
N ALA A 106 28.52 -23.89 -19.94
CA ALA A 106 29.00 -24.71 -21.05
C ALA A 106 30.19 -24.11 -21.83
N GLY A 107 30.68 -22.92 -21.45
CA GLY A 107 31.80 -22.25 -22.10
C GLY A 107 31.45 -21.54 -23.41
N TYR A 108 30.20 -21.09 -23.57
CA TYR A 108 29.70 -20.33 -24.73
C TYR A 108 29.86 -21.05 -26.10
N PRO A 109 29.36 -22.30 -26.26
CA PRO A 109 29.53 -23.07 -27.50
C PRO A 109 28.83 -22.41 -28.72
N ALA A 110 29.61 -22.00 -29.73
CA ALA A 110 29.08 -21.32 -30.92
C ALA A 110 28.00 -22.11 -31.69
N GLY A 111 28.02 -23.45 -31.62
CA GLY A 111 27.05 -24.33 -32.28
C GLY A 111 25.76 -24.59 -31.49
N ALA A 112 25.63 -24.06 -30.27
CA ALA A 112 24.53 -24.34 -29.37
C ALA A 112 24.09 -23.10 -28.57
N VAL A 113 23.91 -21.96 -29.26
CA VAL A 113 23.42 -20.72 -28.66
C VAL A 113 21.91 -20.86 -28.34
N PRO A 114 21.47 -20.64 -27.09
CA PRO A 114 20.05 -20.65 -26.74
C PRO A 114 19.27 -19.57 -27.51
N ARG A 115 17.98 -19.82 -27.75
CA ARG A 115 17.14 -18.90 -28.55
C ARG A 115 16.97 -17.54 -27.86
N THR A 116 16.87 -17.52 -26.54
CA THR A 116 16.75 -16.28 -25.74
C THR A 116 18.03 -15.43 -25.85
N VAL A 117 19.20 -16.05 -25.69
CA VAL A 117 20.51 -15.41 -25.87
C VAL A 117 20.69 -14.91 -27.30
N ALA A 118 20.32 -15.71 -28.31
CA ALA A 118 20.40 -15.30 -29.71
C ALA A 118 19.48 -14.12 -30.03
N ALA A 119 18.29 -14.07 -29.43
CA ALA A 119 17.35 -12.96 -29.58
C ALA A 119 17.87 -11.64 -28.97
N TRP A 120 18.73 -11.72 -27.93
CA TRP A 120 19.39 -10.56 -27.32
C TRP A 120 20.73 -10.20 -27.97
N ALA A 121 21.24 -11.03 -28.88
CA ALA A 121 22.45 -10.77 -29.66
C ALA A 121 22.19 -9.78 -30.82
N ILE A 122 21.55 -8.66 -30.50
CA ILE A 122 21.25 -7.55 -31.41
C ILE A 122 22.32 -6.46 -31.32
N GLU A 123 22.32 -5.53 -32.28
CA GLU A 123 23.26 -4.39 -32.34
C GLU A 123 24.74 -4.80 -32.41
N GLY A 124 25.02 -5.97 -32.99
CA GLY A 124 26.39 -6.48 -33.16
C GLY A 124 26.97 -7.17 -31.92
N ARG A 125 26.19 -7.39 -30.86
CA ARG A 125 26.62 -8.19 -29.70
C ARG A 125 26.88 -9.64 -30.14
N THR A 126 27.98 -10.21 -29.63
CA THR A 126 28.21 -11.66 -29.69
C THR A 126 27.26 -12.39 -28.74
N ALA A 127 27.05 -13.70 -28.97
CA ALA A 127 26.26 -14.53 -28.06
C ALA A 127 26.79 -14.51 -26.62
N GLN A 128 28.11 -14.45 -26.44
CA GLN A 128 28.73 -14.32 -25.12
C GLN A 128 28.37 -12.98 -24.45
N GLN A 129 28.53 -11.86 -25.16
CA GLN A 129 28.16 -10.54 -24.65
C GLN A 129 26.66 -10.45 -24.32
N ALA A 130 25.81 -11.04 -25.16
CA ALA A 130 24.38 -11.10 -24.91
C ALA A 130 24.06 -11.90 -23.64
N ALA A 131 24.65 -13.09 -23.47
CA ALA A 131 24.46 -13.90 -22.28
C ALA A 131 24.95 -13.19 -21.01
N ASP A 132 26.13 -12.58 -21.05
CA ASP A 132 26.66 -11.84 -19.90
C ASP A 132 25.79 -10.62 -19.54
N SER A 133 25.24 -9.90 -20.54
CA SER A 133 24.30 -8.79 -20.32
C SER A 133 23.03 -9.26 -19.63
N ILE A 134 22.42 -10.36 -20.11
CA ILE A 134 21.22 -10.96 -19.50
C ILE A 134 21.48 -11.29 -18.03
N LEU A 135 22.64 -11.87 -17.71
CA LEU A 135 22.98 -12.26 -16.34
C LEU A 135 23.22 -11.05 -15.43
N VAL A 136 23.80 -9.97 -15.94
CA VAL A 136 23.96 -8.71 -15.19
C VAL A 136 22.60 -8.09 -14.88
N GLU A 137 21.70 -8.02 -15.86
CA GLU A 137 20.34 -7.52 -15.67
C GLU A 137 19.54 -8.40 -14.69
N ALA A 138 19.64 -9.72 -14.81
CA ALA A 138 19.01 -10.66 -13.90
C ALA A 138 19.54 -10.52 -12.46
N ALA A 139 20.84 -10.28 -12.28
CA ALA A 139 21.42 -10.03 -10.97
C ALA A 139 20.88 -8.74 -10.33
N ALA A 140 20.82 -7.64 -11.11
CA ALA A 140 20.26 -6.37 -10.63
C ALA A 140 18.77 -6.49 -10.27
N TYR A 141 18.01 -7.21 -11.09
CA TYR A 141 16.61 -7.51 -10.84
C TYR A 141 16.40 -8.29 -9.53
N ASN A 142 17.17 -9.37 -9.32
CA ASN A 142 17.07 -10.20 -8.12
C ASN A 142 17.48 -9.44 -6.87
N GLU A 143 18.54 -8.64 -6.96
CA GLU A 143 19.01 -7.80 -5.86
C GLU A 143 17.92 -6.84 -5.38
N ALA A 144 17.22 -6.19 -6.30
CA ALA A 144 16.10 -5.31 -5.97
C ALA A 144 14.97 -6.05 -5.22
N LEU A 145 14.61 -7.26 -5.68
CA LEU A 145 13.59 -8.07 -5.02
C LEU A 145 14.02 -8.54 -3.62
N TYR A 146 15.29 -8.84 -3.42
CA TYR A 146 15.84 -9.18 -2.12
C TYR A 146 15.79 -8.00 -1.16
N GLN A 147 16.25 -6.83 -1.57
CA GLN A 147 16.20 -5.62 -0.74
C GLN A 147 14.78 -5.29 -0.28
N ILE A 148 13.79 -5.36 -1.18
CA ILE A 148 12.38 -5.14 -0.82
C ILE A 148 11.91 -6.17 0.22
N ARG A 149 12.27 -7.45 0.04
CA ARG A 149 11.88 -8.52 0.94
C ARG A 149 12.49 -8.33 2.34
N GLU A 150 13.77 -8.03 2.39
CA GLU A 150 14.53 -7.85 3.63
C GLU A 150 14.00 -6.66 4.42
N ALA A 151 13.88 -5.49 3.79
CA ALA A 151 13.35 -4.28 4.40
C ALA A 151 11.95 -4.51 5.00
N ARG A 152 11.06 -5.14 4.23
CA ARG A 152 9.70 -5.44 4.67
C ARG A 152 9.66 -6.37 5.89
N LEU A 153 10.47 -7.43 5.89
CA LEU A 153 10.48 -8.41 6.99
C LEU A 153 11.09 -7.82 8.27
N GLN A 154 12.21 -7.11 8.12
CA GLN A 154 12.90 -6.45 9.23
C GLN A 154 12.02 -5.38 9.87
N ALA A 155 11.45 -4.48 9.07
CA ALA A 155 10.59 -3.41 9.58
C ALA A 155 9.37 -3.94 10.31
N LYS A 156 8.71 -4.99 9.78
CA LYS A 156 7.57 -5.62 10.46
C LYS A 156 7.94 -6.21 11.82
N ALA A 157 9.15 -6.76 11.97
CA ALA A 157 9.63 -7.23 13.26
C ALA A 157 9.89 -6.05 14.22
N MET A 158 10.53 -4.98 13.74
CA MET A 158 10.81 -3.78 14.54
C MET A 158 9.52 -3.05 14.97
N VAL A 159 8.52 -2.94 14.08
CA VAL A 159 7.20 -2.37 14.40
C VAL A 159 6.53 -3.16 15.52
N ARG A 160 6.50 -4.49 15.43
CA ARG A 160 5.91 -5.32 16.51
C ARG A 160 6.65 -5.11 17.83
N ALA A 161 7.97 -5.16 17.82
CA ALA A 161 8.78 -4.94 19.03
C ALA A 161 8.55 -3.55 19.65
N ALA A 162 8.45 -2.49 18.84
CA ALA A 162 8.16 -1.15 19.32
C ALA A 162 6.75 -1.05 19.92
N MET A 163 5.75 -1.66 19.27
CA MET A 163 4.37 -1.69 19.79
C MET A 163 4.26 -2.48 21.11
N ASP A 164 4.94 -3.63 21.22
CA ASP A 164 5.00 -4.42 22.47
C ASP A 164 5.68 -3.65 23.61
N ALA A 165 6.61 -2.75 23.28
CA ALA A 165 7.26 -1.83 24.22
C ALA A 165 6.45 -0.55 24.52
N GLY A 166 5.24 -0.39 23.95
CA GLY A 166 4.42 0.82 24.09
C GLY A 166 4.94 2.04 23.33
N GLN A 167 5.92 1.86 22.44
CA GLN A 167 6.56 2.92 21.67
C GLN A 167 5.85 3.16 20.34
N VAL A 168 4.62 3.68 20.41
CA VAL A 168 3.74 3.83 19.24
C VAL A 168 4.34 4.77 18.18
N GLU A 169 4.85 5.94 18.59
CA GLU A 169 5.47 6.91 17.68
C GLU A 169 6.67 6.29 16.95
N ARG A 170 7.54 5.59 17.68
CA ARG A 170 8.67 4.87 17.07
C ARG A 170 8.22 3.82 16.06
N ALA A 171 7.13 3.09 16.33
CA ALA A 171 6.57 2.13 15.39
C ALA A 171 6.06 2.80 14.11
N GLN A 172 5.45 3.98 14.23
CA GLN A 172 5.03 4.79 13.08
C GLN A 172 6.22 5.28 12.26
N ASP A 173 7.27 5.78 12.92
CA ASP A 173 8.49 6.23 12.25
C ASP A 173 9.16 5.09 11.47
N ILE A 174 9.30 3.91 12.09
CA ILE A 174 9.84 2.72 11.41
C ILE A 174 9.05 2.42 10.13
N ALA A 175 7.72 2.46 10.21
CA ALA A 175 6.88 2.19 9.06
C ALA A 175 7.07 3.26 7.98
N ALA A 176 7.02 4.54 8.34
CA ALA A 176 7.17 5.65 7.40
C ALA A 176 8.55 5.66 6.72
N GLU A 177 9.63 5.52 7.49
CA GLU A 177 11.01 5.45 6.99
C GLU A 177 11.19 4.27 6.04
N THR A 178 10.65 3.10 6.39
CA THR A 178 10.77 1.90 5.55
C THR A 178 10.00 2.06 4.25
N ILE A 179 8.78 2.61 4.30
CA ILE A 179 7.97 2.86 3.10
C ILE A 179 8.71 3.81 2.16
N ALA A 180 9.21 4.94 2.68
CA ALA A 180 9.99 5.89 1.89
C ALA A 180 11.25 5.25 1.26
N ALA A 181 11.96 4.41 2.02
CA ALA A 181 13.12 3.69 1.52
C ALA A 181 12.78 2.69 0.39
N ILE A 182 11.68 1.93 0.54
CA ILE A 182 11.19 1.00 -0.48
C ILE A 182 10.79 1.75 -1.76
N GLU A 183 10.09 2.87 -1.63
CA GLU A 183 9.66 3.69 -2.76
C GLU A 183 10.86 4.31 -3.50
N ALA A 184 11.84 4.84 -2.76
CA ALA A 184 13.05 5.41 -3.33
C ALA A 184 13.90 4.37 -4.08
N ALA A 185 14.02 3.15 -3.55
CA ALA A 185 14.78 2.08 -4.18
C ALA A 185 14.23 1.70 -5.56
N VAL A 186 12.91 1.77 -5.76
CA VAL A 186 12.27 1.37 -7.01
C VAL A 186 12.20 2.50 -8.04
N ALA A 187 12.21 3.77 -7.62
CA ALA A 187 12.27 4.91 -8.53
C ALA A 187 13.52 4.91 -9.44
N GLY A 188 14.61 4.28 -8.99
CA GLY A 188 15.85 4.14 -9.78
C GLY A 188 15.86 2.96 -10.77
N ILE A 189 14.91 2.03 -10.67
CA ILE A 189 14.95 0.75 -11.42
C ILE A 189 14.08 0.82 -12.69
N GLY A 190 13.05 1.68 -12.70
CA GLY A 190 11.98 1.68 -13.71
C GLY A 190 12.33 2.06 -15.15
N ASN A 191 13.60 2.23 -15.53
CA ASN A 191 14.01 2.64 -16.90
C ASN A 191 15.25 1.92 -17.45
N ALA A 192 15.68 0.80 -16.86
CA ALA A 192 16.78 0.01 -17.41
C ALA A 192 16.23 -1.17 -18.22
N GLY A 193 15.80 -0.94 -19.47
CA GLY A 193 15.42 -2.04 -20.37
C GLY A 193 14.34 -1.74 -21.40
N ALA A 194 14.28 -0.50 -21.90
CA ALA A 194 13.59 -0.19 -23.16
C ALA A 194 14.64 0.12 -24.23
#